data_AF-A0A7K2T606-F1
#
_entry.id   AF-A0A7K2T606-F1
#
_cell.length_a   1.000
_cell.length_b   1.000
_cell.length_c   1.000
_cell.angle_alpha   90.00
_cell.angle_beta   90.00
_cell.angle_gamma   90.00
#
_symmetry.space_group_name_H-M   'P 1'
#
loop_
_entity.id
_entity.type
_entity.pdbx_description
1 polymer ?
#
loop_
_entity_poly.entity_id
_entity_poly.type
_entity_poly.pdbx_seq_one_letter_code
_entity_poly.pdbx_strand_id
1 'polypeptide(L)'
;MSTDVRAELTAIWQQVFGLDAAEVDTAESFFAIGGTSFQAVQLMTRMEQAFGVKVPLPVIFTEGSVDGLTAAVGDALGTDDDGLLASVEGLSEEEALRLLREHETRATEDRTDT
;
A
#
# COMPACT_ATOMS: atom_id res chain seq x y z
N MET A 1 -7.33 3.40 23.54
CA MET A 1 -7.78 2.20 22.81
C MET A 1 -6.54 1.63 22.15
N SER A 2 -6.24 0.35 22.38
CA SER A 2 -5.04 -0.28 21.81
C SER A 2 -5.31 -0.45 20.32
N THR A 3 -4.66 0.36 19.49
CA THR A 3 -4.82 0.30 18.03
C THR A 3 -4.36 -1.08 17.56
N ASP A 4 -5.29 -1.88 17.04
CA ASP A 4 -4.97 -3.18 16.46
C ASP A 4 -4.48 -2.92 15.02
N VAL A 5 -3.16 -3.06 14.82
CA VAL A 5 -2.50 -2.80 13.52
C VAL A 5 -3.19 -3.58 12.41
N ARG A 6 -3.61 -4.82 12.67
CA ARG A 6 -4.31 -5.65 11.68
C ARG A 6 -5.64 -5.01 11.30
N ALA A 7 -6.44 -4.58 12.27
CA ALA A 7 -7.75 -4.00 12.01
C ALA A 7 -7.66 -2.71 11.17
N GLU A 8 -6.73 -1.82 11.52
CA GLU A 8 -6.51 -0.58 10.78
C GLU A 8 -5.97 -0.85 9.37
N LEU A 9 -5.02 -1.77 9.23
CA LEU A 9 -4.48 -2.15 7.93
C LEU A 9 -5.55 -2.80 7.04
N THR A 10 -6.43 -3.61 7.62
CA THR A 10 -7.57 -4.20 6.91
C THR A 10 -8.51 -3.12 6.38
N ALA A 11 -8.76 -2.05 7.15
CA ALA A 11 -9.57 -0.91 6.71
C ALA A 11 -8.90 -0.14 5.56
N ILE A 12 -7.59 0.09 5.64
CA ILE A 12 -6.82 0.70 4.54
C ILE A 12 -6.92 -0.17 3.29
N TRP A 13 -6.80 -1.49 3.43
CA TRP A 13 -6.91 -2.44 2.34
C TRP A 13 -8.26 -2.34 1.62
N GLN A 14 -9.35 -2.35 2.38
CA GLN A 14 -10.72 -2.18 1.86
C GLN A 14 -10.85 -0.88 1.05
N GLN A 15 -10.30 0.22 1.55
CA GLN A 15 -10.37 1.52 0.86
C GLN A 15 -9.58 1.55 -0.44
N VAL A 16 -8.45 0.86 -0.52
CA VAL A 16 -7.58 0.84 -1.71
C VAL A 16 -8.13 -0.07 -2.80
N PHE A 17 -8.76 -1.17 -2.42
CA PHE A 17 -9.30 -2.18 -3.35
C PHE A 17 -10.80 -2.08 -3.58
N GLY A 18 -11.52 -1.29 -2.78
CA GLY A 18 -12.98 -1.22 -2.84
C GLY A 18 -13.66 -2.52 -2.41
N LEU A 19 -13.04 -3.27 -1.49
CA LEU A 19 -13.55 -4.55 -0.98
C LEU A 19 -14.29 -4.37 0.34
N ASP A 20 -15.29 -5.20 0.60
CA ASP A 20 -15.90 -5.27 1.92
C ASP A 20 -15.01 -6.04 2.90
N ALA A 21 -15.16 -5.79 4.20
CA ALA A 21 -14.38 -6.47 5.25
C ALA A 21 -14.51 -8.00 5.23
N ALA A 22 -15.65 -8.52 4.77
CA ALA A 22 -15.89 -9.95 4.64
C ALA A 22 -15.20 -10.59 3.42
N GLU A 23 -14.75 -9.77 2.46
CA GLU A 23 -14.09 -10.21 1.22
C GLU A 23 -12.56 -10.13 1.31
N VAL A 24 -12.03 -9.48 2.34
CA VAL A 24 -10.58 -9.40 2.56
C VAL A 24 -10.08 -10.69 3.19
N ASP A 25 -9.35 -11.49 2.40
CA ASP A 25 -8.50 -12.54 2.95
C ASP A 25 -7.17 -11.94 3.42
N THR A 26 -6.88 -12.05 4.72
CA THR A 26 -5.70 -11.42 5.32
C THR A 26 -4.38 -12.08 4.91
N ALA A 27 -4.43 -13.33 4.44
CA ALA A 27 -3.27 -14.05 3.91
C ALA A 27 -3.12 -13.88 2.40
N GLU A 28 -4.13 -13.34 1.71
CA GLU A 28 -4.09 -13.16 0.27
C GLU A 28 -3.15 -12.04 -0.12
N SER A 29 -2.35 -12.31 -1.14
CA SER A 29 -1.36 -11.36 -1.64
C SER A 29 -2.03 -10.25 -2.43
N PHE A 30 -1.49 -9.04 -2.30
CA PHE A 30 -1.74 -7.86 -3.10
C PHE A 30 -1.89 -8.17 -4.59
N PHE A 31 -1.01 -9.02 -5.13
CA PHE A 31 -1.04 -9.38 -6.54
C PHE A 31 -2.14 -10.39 -6.89
N ALA A 32 -2.55 -11.24 -5.94
CA ALA A 32 -3.62 -12.22 -6.16
C ALA A 32 -4.99 -11.54 -6.35
N ILE A 33 -5.23 -10.45 -5.63
CA ILE A 33 -6.43 -9.60 -5.79
C ILE A 33 -6.34 -8.58 -6.93
N GLY A 34 -5.30 -8.66 -7.78
CA GLY A 34 -5.12 -7.77 -8.93
C GLY A 34 -4.52 -6.40 -8.60
N GLY A 35 -3.74 -6.30 -7.52
CA GLY A 35 -3.07 -5.07 -7.10
C GLY A 35 -2.11 -4.49 -8.15
N THR A 36 -2.17 -3.16 -8.26
CA THR A 36 -1.38 -2.37 -9.22
C THR A 36 -0.38 -1.44 -8.53
N SER A 37 0.66 -1.00 -9.22
CA SER A 37 1.64 -0.06 -8.65
C SER A 37 1.00 1.20 -8.04
N PHE A 38 -0.11 1.70 -8.62
CA PHE A 38 -0.89 2.81 -8.06
C PHE A 38 -1.48 2.47 -6.68
N GLN A 39 -2.06 1.28 -6.54
CA GLN A 39 -2.60 0.78 -5.27
C GLN A 39 -1.49 0.52 -4.23
N ALA A 40 -0.31 0.09 -4.67
CA ALA A 40 0.85 -0.08 -3.79
C ALA A 40 1.34 1.26 -3.23
N VAL A 41 1.42 2.30 -4.08
CA VAL A 41 1.74 3.67 -3.63
C VAL A 41 0.67 4.21 -2.70
N GLN A 42 -0.61 3.97 -3.01
CA GLN A 42 -1.74 4.34 -2.16
C GLN A 42 -1.72 3.65 -0.79
N LEU A 43 -1.33 2.38 -0.73
CA LEU A 43 -1.12 1.64 0.51
C LEU A 43 0.01 2.26 1.32
N MET A 44 1.17 2.48 0.69
CA MET A 44 2.33 3.09 1.34
C MET A 44 1.98 4.42 2.01
N THR A 45 1.33 5.34 1.29
CA THR A 45 0.96 6.66 1.82
C THR A 45 -0.03 6.56 2.98
N ARG A 46 -1.03 5.67 2.89
CA ARG A 46 -2.03 5.50 3.95
C ARG A 46 -1.43 4.83 5.19
N MET A 47 -0.55 3.86 5.02
CA MET A 47 0.16 3.21 6.12
C MET A 47 1.08 4.20 6.85
N GLU A 48 1.78 5.06 6.11
CA GLU A 48 2.60 6.14 6.68
C GLU A 48 1.75 7.12 7.48
N GLN A 49 0.57 7.49 6.98
CA GLN A 49 -0.36 8.38 7.69
C GLN A 49 -0.99 7.75 8.94
N ALA A 50 -1.35 6.46 8.88
CA ALA A 50 -2.04 5.77 9.97
C ALA A 50 -1.10 5.36 11.11
N PHE A 51 0.11 4.91 10.77
CA PHE A 51 1.03 4.30 11.72
C PHE A 51 2.32 5.11 11.93
N GLY A 52 2.60 6.12 11.10
CA GLY A 52 3.85 6.86 11.13
C GLY A 52 5.05 6.05 10.61
N VAL A 53 4.82 4.86 10.03
CA VAL A 53 5.87 4.00 9.48
C VAL A 53 5.81 3.97 7.96
N LYS A 54 6.97 4.17 7.34
CA LYS A 54 7.09 4.12 5.89
C LYS A 54 7.51 2.72 5.46
N VAL A 55 6.56 1.96 4.91
CA VAL A 55 6.83 0.61 4.41
C VAL A 55 7.37 0.68 2.97
N PRO A 56 8.59 0.19 2.69
CA PRO A 56 9.16 0.22 1.35
C PRO A 56 8.33 -0.59 0.35
N LEU A 57 8.25 -0.12 -0.90
CA LEU A 57 7.58 -0.85 -2.00
C LEU A 57 8.04 -2.32 -2.15
N PRO A 58 9.34 -2.66 -2.00
CA PRO A 58 9.76 -4.06 -2.03
C PRO A 58 9.05 -4.93 -0.98
N VAL A 59 8.83 -4.40 0.22
CA VAL A 59 8.10 -5.10 1.29
C VAL A 59 6.63 -5.27 0.92
N ILE A 60 6.00 -4.26 0.31
CA ILE A 60 4.62 -4.38 -0.19
C ILE A 60 4.52 -5.45 -1.29
N PHE A 61 5.56 -5.63 -2.09
CA PHE A 61 5.58 -6.67 -3.13
C PHE A 61 5.92 -8.06 -2.60
N THR A 62 6.75 -8.20 -1.56
CA THR A 62 7.11 -9.52 -0.99
C THR A 62 6.12 -9.98 0.07
N GLU A 63 5.74 -9.08 0.97
CA GLU A 63 4.90 -9.31 2.15
C GLU A 63 3.50 -8.72 1.96
N GLY A 64 3.07 -8.51 0.72
CA GLY A 64 1.85 -7.80 0.35
C GLY A 64 0.54 -8.46 0.76
N SER A 65 0.48 -9.23 1.83
CA SER A 65 -0.77 -9.62 2.47
C SER A 65 -1.02 -8.75 3.69
N VAL A 66 -2.26 -8.70 4.18
CA VAL A 66 -2.58 -7.95 5.40
C VAL A 66 -1.79 -8.52 6.58
N ASP A 67 -1.64 -9.84 6.70
CA ASP A 67 -0.84 -10.46 7.76
C ASP A 67 0.67 -10.15 7.63
N GLY A 68 1.24 -10.22 6.42
CA GLY A 68 2.65 -9.90 6.18
C GLY A 68 2.98 -8.44 6.51
N LEU A 69 2.15 -7.51 6.03
CA LEU A 69 2.29 -6.09 6.34
C LEU A 69 1.98 -5.78 7.81
N THR A 70 1.06 -6.49 8.46
CA THR A 70 0.81 -6.35 9.91
C THR A 70 2.06 -6.71 10.70
N ALA A 71 2.76 -7.78 10.32
CA ALA A 71 4.02 -8.17 10.94
C ALA A 71 5.12 -7.12 10.70
N ALA A 72 5.27 -6.64 9.45
CA ALA A 72 6.25 -5.62 9.11
C ALA A 72 6.02 -4.29 9.85
N VAL A 73 4.76 -3.85 9.95
CA VAL A 73 4.38 -2.64 10.71
C VAL A 73 4.54 -2.88 12.21
N GLY A 74 4.16 -4.05 12.72
CA GLY A 74 4.32 -4.40 14.13
C GLY A 74 5.79 -4.43 14.56
N ASP A 75 6.68 -4.95 13.72
CA ASP A 75 8.14 -4.93 13.94
C ASP A 75 8.69 -3.49 13.94
N ALA A 76 8.25 -2.66 12.99
CA ALA A 76 8.63 -1.25 12.91
C ALA A 76 8.10 -0.40 14.08
N LEU A 77 6.93 -0.74 14.64
CA LEU A 77 6.35 -0.08 15.81
C LEU A 77 6.91 -0.60 17.14
N GLY A 78 7.39 -1.85 17.17
CA GLY A 78 8.01 -2.48 18.33
C GLY A 78 9.52 -2.25 18.43
N THR A 79 10.15 -1.79 17.36
CA THR A 79 11.53 -1.32 17.35
C THR A 79 11.55 0.15 17.73
N ASP A 80 11.70 0.44 19.04
CA ASP A 80 12.31 1.70 19.45
C ASP A 80 13.68 1.79 18.73
N ASP A 81 13.93 2.89 18.00
CA ASP A 81 15.21 3.30 17.37
C ASP A 81 15.29 3.23 15.82
N ASP A 82 15.19 4.40 15.19
CA ASP A 82 16.08 4.91 14.12
C ASP A 82 16.51 3.96 12.97
N GLY A 83 15.69 2.99 12.54
CA GLY A 83 16.14 1.96 11.60
C GLY A 83 15.75 2.10 10.13
N LEU A 84 14.57 2.66 9.82
CA LEU A 84 13.93 2.41 8.51
C LEU A 84 14.02 3.56 7.49
N LEU A 85 14.63 4.70 7.85
CA LEU A 85 14.78 5.86 6.95
C LEU A 85 15.72 5.58 5.75
N ALA A 86 16.50 4.51 5.77
CA ALA A 86 17.61 4.27 4.83
C ALA A 86 17.23 3.71 3.44
N SER A 87 15.95 3.49 3.11
CA SER A 87 15.56 2.93 1.79
C SER A 87 14.59 3.80 0.98
N VAL A 88 14.32 5.02 1.45
CA VAL A 88 13.47 6.01 0.75
C VAL A 88 14.21 6.73 -0.39
N GLU A 89 15.54 6.66 -0.45
CA GLU A 89 16.36 7.45 -1.37
C GLU A 89 16.31 7.05 -2.86
N GLY A 90 15.29 6.29 -3.31
CA GLY A 90 15.24 5.74 -4.68
C GLY A 90 14.17 6.30 -5.62
N LEU A 91 13.10 6.90 -5.12
CA LEU A 91 12.00 7.40 -5.95
C LEU A 91 11.68 8.84 -5.53
N SER A 92 12.09 9.80 -6.36
CA SER A 92 11.61 11.18 -6.21
C SER A 92 10.09 11.18 -6.34
N GLU A 93 9.42 12.01 -5.52
CA GLU A 93 7.96 12.21 -5.53
C GLU A 93 7.44 12.50 -6.94
N GLU A 94 8.27 13.14 -7.78
CA GLU A 94 7.98 13.44 -9.18
C GLU A 94 7.97 12.22 -10.10
N GLU A 95 8.84 11.24 -9.89
CA GLU A 95 8.90 9.99 -10.68
C GLU A 95 7.71 9.10 -10.32
N ALA A 96 7.39 9.02 -9.03
CA ALA A 96 6.17 8.37 -8.56
C ALA A 96 4.94 9.03 -9.18
N LEU A 97 4.78 10.36 -9.08
CA LEU A 97 3.65 11.07 -9.69
C LEU A 97 3.58 10.92 -11.21
N ARG A 98 4.73 10.88 -11.89
CA ARG A 98 4.79 10.70 -13.35
C ARG A 98 4.24 9.34 -13.75
N LEU A 99 4.62 8.28 -13.04
CA LEU A 99 4.11 6.93 -13.28
C LEU A 99 2.60 6.81 -13.00
N LEU A 100 2.07 7.55 -12.03
CA LEU A 100 0.61 7.58 -11.77
C LEU A 100 -0.16 8.28 -12.91
N ARG A 101 0.35 9.41 -13.43
CA ARG A 101 -0.30 10.14 -14.53
C ARG A 101 -0.27 9.37 -15.86
N GLU A 102 0.76 8.58 -16.11
CA GLU A 102 0.91 7.81 -17.36
C GLU A 102 -0.10 6.65 -17.48
N HIS A 103 -0.70 6.22 -16.36
CA HIS A 103 -1.74 5.17 -16.33
C HIS A 103 -3.18 5.70 -16.37
N GLU A 104 -3.42 6.98 -16.10
CA GLU A 104 -4.77 7.58 -16.12
C GLU A 104 -5.23 7.95 -17.55
N THR A 105 -4.31 8.28 -18.45
CA THR A 105 -4.63 8.71 -19.83
C THR A 105 -5.14 7.60 -20.75
N ARG A 106 -4.95 6.32 -20.42
CA ARG A 106 -5.47 5.21 -21.25
C ARG A 106 -6.94 4.86 -20.98
N ALA A 107 -7.53 5.35 -19.88
CA ALA A 107 -8.94 5.10 -19.57
C ALA A 107 -9.91 6.10 -20.24
N THR A 108 -9.40 7.21 -20.79
CA THR A 108 -10.23 8.28 -21.36
C THR A 108 -10.17 8.42 -22.89
N GLU A 109 -9.48 7.52 -23.59
CA GLU A 109 -9.34 7.57 -25.06
C GLU A 109 -10.11 6.47 -25.83
N ASP A 110 -10.96 5.67 -25.18
CA ASP A 110 -11.92 4.76 -25.87
C ASP A 110 -13.32 5.40 -25.99
N ARG A 111 -13.39 6.68 -26.37
CA ARG A 111 -14.68 7.30 -26.76
C ARG A 111 -14.52 8.35 -27.85
N THR A 112 -13.86 7.95 -28.92
CA THR A 112 -14.04 8.55 -30.25
C THR A 112 -14.29 7.42 -31.23
N ASP A 113 -15.56 7.14 -31.55
CA ASP A 113 -16.04 6.90 -32.91
C ASP A 113 -17.55 6.55 -32.92
N THR A 114 -18.37 7.50 -33.40
CA THR A 114 -19.66 7.38 -34.14
C THR A 114 -20.63 8.49 -33.74
#